data_AF-A0A2E5ER34-F1
#
_entry.id   AF-A0A2E5ER34-F1
#
_cell.length_a   1.000
_cell.length_b   1.000
_cell.length_c   1.000
_cell.angle_alpha   90.00
_cell.angle_beta   90.00
_cell.angle_gamma   90.00
#
_symmetry.space_group_name_H-M   'P 1'
#
loop_
_entity.id
_entity.type
_entity.pdbx_description
1 polymer ?
#
loop_
_entity_poly.entity_id
_entity_poly.type
_entity_poly.pdbx_seq_one_letter_code
_entity_poly.pdbx_strand_id
1 'polypeptide(L)'
;MIEFIDLFKNPIIESYYDTGNTITWTEQPAEHWAKVLGHRIGKIDVKDRGHPEFGNNQLKSKTTKGTDGGEVNWVDVRHELRAINYKGWATAEVK
;
A
#
# COMPACT_ATOMS: atom_id res chain seq x y z
N MET A 1 -13.38 3.51 2.08
CA MET A 1 -12.52 2.72 3.00
C MET A 1 -12.47 3.34 4.39
N ILE A 2 -11.98 4.57 4.56
CA ILE A 2 -11.85 5.25 5.87
C ILE A 2 -13.16 5.20 6.67
N GLU A 3 -14.25 5.71 6.09
CA GLU A 3 -15.57 5.80 6.72
C GLU A 3 -16.12 4.43 7.14
N PHE A 4 -15.80 3.37 6.38
CA PHE A 4 -16.19 2.00 6.71
C PHE A 4 -15.47 1.50 7.96
N ILE A 5 -14.18 1.79 8.12
CA ILE A 5 -13.41 1.45 9.34
C ILE A 5 -13.95 2.27 10.53
N ASP A 6 -14.10 3.59 10.35
CA ASP A 6 -14.53 4.50 11.42
C ASP A 6 -15.96 4.22 11.92
N LEU A 7 -16.84 3.67 11.06
CA LEU A 7 -18.20 3.27 11.41
C LEU A 7 -18.24 2.28 12.60
N PHE A 8 -17.26 1.37 12.69
CA PHE A 8 -17.22 0.35 13.75
C PHE A 8 -16.81 0.91 15.12
N LYS A 9 -16.18 2.09 15.17
CA LYS A 9 -15.71 2.76 16.40
C LYS A 9 -14.93 1.85 17.36
N ASN A 10 -14.20 0.88 16.81
CA ASN A 10 -13.50 -0.16 17.57
C ASN A 10 -12.02 -0.19 17.16
N PRO A 11 -11.07 0.01 18.09
CA PRO A 11 -9.64 0.11 17.76
C PRO A 11 -9.00 -1.17 17.21
N ILE A 12 -9.68 -2.33 17.27
CA ILE A 12 -9.17 -3.58 16.68
C ILE A 12 -9.57 -3.77 15.21
N ILE A 13 -10.42 -2.89 14.67
CA ILE A 13 -10.84 -2.93 13.27
C ILE A 13 -9.91 -2.00 12.48
N GLU A 14 -8.99 -2.62 11.76
CA GLU A 14 -7.91 -1.94 11.05
C GLU A 14 -7.88 -2.35 9.56
N SER A 15 -7.22 -1.55 8.73
CA SER A 15 -6.93 -1.84 7.33
C SER A 15 -5.78 -2.85 7.21
N TYR A 16 -6.00 -3.86 6.36
CA TYR A 16 -4.90 -4.62 5.77
C TYR A 16 -4.49 -3.93 4.46
N TYR A 17 -3.41 -3.16 4.53
CA TYR A 17 -3.01 -2.25 3.46
C TYR A 17 -2.02 -2.92 2.49
N ASP A 18 -2.54 -3.40 1.36
CA ASP A 18 -1.76 -3.95 0.25
C ASP A 18 -1.33 -2.83 -0.70
N THR A 19 -0.04 -2.52 -0.76
CA THR A 19 0.47 -1.38 -1.53
C THR A 19 0.19 -1.50 -3.03
N GLY A 20 0.31 -2.70 -3.60
CA GLY A 20 0.21 -2.93 -5.04
C GLY A 20 -1.24 -3.01 -5.52
N ASN A 21 -2.10 -3.73 -4.79
CA ASN A 21 -3.53 -3.77 -5.11
C ASN A 21 -4.19 -2.39 -4.93
N THR A 22 -3.78 -1.60 -3.93
CA THR A 22 -4.41 -0.29 -3.72
C THR A 22 -4.09 0.67 -4.88
N ILE A 23 -2.87 0.64 -5.44
CA ILE A 23 -2.58 1.34 -6.70
C ILE A 23 -3.39 0.72 -7.85
N THR A 24 -3.44 -0.62 -7.98
CA THR A 24 -4.14 -1.32 -9.09
C THR A 24 -5.62 -0.95 -9.23
N TRP A 25 -6.31 -0.69 -8.11
CA TRP A 25 -7.76 -0.50 -8.07
C TRP A 25 -8.20 0.92 -7.69
N THR A 26 -7.29 1.90 -7.63
CA THR A 26 -7.62 3.29 -7.32
C THR A 26 -6.77 4.29 -8.13
N GLU A 27 -7.24 5.52 -8.26
CA GLU A 27 -6.55 6.60 -8.99
C GLU A 27 -5.44 7.29 -8.17
N GLN A 28 -5.06 6.74 -7.00
CA GLN A 28 -4.14 7.39 -6.07
C GLN A 28 -2.95 6.49 -5.73
N PRO A 29 -1.73 7.05 -5.62
CA PRO A 29 -0.50 6.29 -5.40
C PRO A 29 -0.43 5.75 -3.96
N ALA A 30 0.52 4.85 -3.69
CA ALA A 30 0.62 4.18 -2.40
C ALA A 30 0.84 5.16 -1.23
N GLU A 31 1.71 6.16 -1.39
CA GLU A 31 1.98 7.17 -0.36
C GLU A 31 0.74 7.99 0.01
N HIS A 32 -0.16 8.26 -0.94
CA HIS A 32 -1.46 8.86 -0.65
C HIS A 32 -2.27 7.97 0.29
N TRP A 33 -2.36 6.68 0.03
CA TRP A 33 -3.12 5.75 0.87
C TRP A 33 -2.45 5.49 2.23
N ALA A 34 -1.13 5.45 2.31
CA ALA A 34 -0.39 5.37 3.56
C ALA A 34 -0.73 6.56 4.48
N LYS A 35 -0.75 7.78 3.91
CA LYS A 35 -1.17 9.01 4.60
C LYS A 35 -2.63 9.00 5.03
N VAL A 36 -3.52 8.62 4.10
CA VAL A 36 -4.98 8.74 4.26
C VAL A 36 -5.56 7.68 5.20
N LEU A 37 -5.02 6.46 5.19
CA LEU A 37 -5.33 5.45 6.22
C LEU A 37 -4.74 5.85 7.58
N GLY A 38 -3.47 6.27 7.58
CA GLY A 38 -2.74 6.69 8.77
C GLY A 38 -2.77 5.62 9.87
N HIS A 39 -3.13 6.01 11.09
CA HIS A 39 -3.23 5.09 12.24
C HIS A 39 -4.24 3.95 12.08
N ARG A 40 -5.02 3.89 11.00
CA ARG A 40 -5.91 2.76 10.69
C ARG A 40 -5.19 1.60 10.01
N ILE A 41 -3.90 1.73 9.65
CA ILE A 41 -3.12 0.62 9.11
C ILE A 41 -2.72 -0.31 10.25
N GLY A 42 -3.24 -1.54 10.24
CA GLY A 42 -2.87 -2.58 11.22
C GLY A 42 -1.79 -3.52 10.70
N LYS A 43 -1.90 -3.89 9.43
CA LYS A 43 -0.93 -4.73 8.72
C LYS A 43 -0.71 -4.21 7.30
N ILE A 44 0.52 -4.34 6.79
CA ILE A 44 0.89 -3.99 5.41
C ILE A 44 1.20 -5.26 4.60
N ASP A 45 0.80 -5.29 3.34
CA ASP A 45 1.34 -6.22 2.35
C ASP A 45 2.22 -5.43 1.36
N VAL A 46 3.53 -5.68 1.45
CA VAL A 46 4.59 -5.05 0.64
C VAL A 46 4.60 -5.74 -0.71
N LYS A 47 4.07 -5.05 -1.70
CA LYS A 47 3.77 -5.61 -3.00
C LYS A 47 3.92 -4.54 -4.07
N ASP A 48 4.80 -4.78 -5.02
CA ASP A 48 4.99 -3.91 -6.17
C ASP A 48 4.44 -4.61 -7.43
N ARG A 49 3.39 -4.04 -8.03
CA ARG A 49 2.72 -4.53 -9.25
C ARG A 49 2.50 -3.37 -10.21
N GLY A 50 2.86 -3.57 -11.49
CA GLY A 50 3.10 -2.48 -12.44
C GLY A 50 1.92 -2.01 -13.31
N HIS A 51 2.07 -0.83 -13.94
CA HIS A 51 1.00 -0.02 -14.58
C HIS A 51 1.43 0.67 -15.93
N PRO A 52 0.51 0.91 -16.91
CA PRO A 52 0.75 1.72 -18.14
C PRO A 52 0.08 3.10 -18.12
N GLU A 53 -1.11 3.23 -17.50
CA GLU A 53 -1.60 4.54 -17.09
C GLU A 53 -1.19 4.75 -15.64
N PHE A 54 -1.64 3.99 -14.62
CA PHE A 54 -2.80 3.10 -14.29
C PHE A 54 -3.69 2.26 -15.28
N GLY A 55 -3.68 0.93 -15.31
CA GLY A 55 -2.96 -0.12 -14.56
C GLY A 55 -3.09 -1.44 -15.33
N ASN A 56 -2.01 -2.20 -15.53
CA ASN A 56 -2.03 -3.37 -16.42
C ASN A 56 -0.94 -4.39 -16.08
N ASN A 57 -1.43 -5.56 -15.70
CA ASN A 57 -0.74 -6.77 -15.31
C ASN A 57 0.29 -7.32 -16.32
N GLN A 58 0.36 -6.78 -17.54
CA GLN A 58 1.33 -7.16 -18.58
C GLN A 58 2.63 -6.33 -18.55
N LEU A 59 2.69 -5.20 -17.84
CA LEU A 59 3.91 -4.38 -17.69
C LEU A 59 4.81 -4.78 -16.51
N LYS A 60 4.53 -5.90 -15.83
CA LYS A 60 5.57 -6.57 -15.04
C LYS A 60 6.68 -7.00 -15.99
N SER A 61 7.73 -6.17 -16.08
CA SER A 61 9.00 -6.54 -16.68
C SER A 61 9.44 -7.88 -16.09
N LYS A 62 9.66 -8.87 -16.95
CA LYS A 62 9.92 -10.27 -16.54
C LYS A 62 11.26 -10.44 -15.81
N THR A 63 12.10 -9.41 -15.79
CA THR A 63 13.37 -9.35 -15.06
C THR A 63 13.25 -8.64 -13.71
N THR A 64 12.14 -7.94 -13.44
CA THR A 64 11.90 -7.21 -12.21
C THR A 64 11.55 -8.17 -11.07
N LYS A 65 12.31 -8.09 -9.97
CA LYS A 65 12.18 -8.94 -8.77
C LYS A 65 11.94 -8.08 -7.54
N GLY A 66 11.27 -8.63 -6.54
CA GLY A 66 11.07 -7.90 -5.28
C GLY A 66 10.22 -6.64 -5.42
N THR A 67 10.73 -5.53 -4.87
CA THR A 67 10.13 -4.18 -4.86
C THR A 67 10.93 -3.17 -5.68
N ASP A 68 11.92 -3.62 -6.44
CA ASP A 68 12.71 -2.73 -7.30
C ASP A 68 11.95 -2.50 -8.61
N GLY A 69 12.01 -1.29 -9.19
CA GLY A 69 11.51 -1.03 -10.55
C GLY A 69 10.00 -1.22 -10.78
N GLY A 70 9.18 -1.01 -9.74
CA GLY A 70 7.73 -0.90 -9.86
C GLY A 70 7.21 0.54 -9.65
N GLU A 71 5.93 0.66 -9.28
CA GLU A 71 5.17 1.92 -9.22
C GLU A 71 5.30 2.62 -7.86
N VAL A 72 5.59 1.86 -6.81
CA VAL A 72 5.45 2.34 -5.43
C VAL A 72 6.61 3.27 -5.09
N ASN A 73 6.30 4.53 -4.76
CA ASN A 73 7.27 5.44 -4.18
C ASN A 73 7.56 5.05 -2.72
N TRP A 74 8.44 4.06 -2.55
CA TRP A 74 8.82 3.53 -1.23
C TRP A 74 9.46 4.55 -0.30
N VAL A 75 10.02 5.66 -0.82
CA VAL A 75 10.56 6.74 0.03
C VAL A 75 9.42 7.43 0.76
N ASP A 76 8.38 7.85 0.03
CA ASP A 76 7.26 8.60 0.59
C ASP A 76 6.29 7.69 1.35
N VAL A 77 6.07 6.43 0.91
CA VAL A 77 5.36 5.43 1.72
C VAL A 77 6.03 5.26 3.09
N ARG A 78 7.35 5.15 3.16
CA ARG A 78 8.08 5.06 4.45
C ARG A 78 8.10 6.38 5.22
N HIS A 79 7.95 7.53 4.56
CA HIS A 79 7.79 8.82 5.21
C HIS A 79 6.45 8.85 5.98
N GLU A 80 5.34 8.56 5.31
CA GLU A 80 4.00 8.58 5.91
C GLU A 80 3.85 7.54 7.01
N LEU A 81 4.36 6.31 6.81
CA LEU A 81 4.37 5.27 7.83
C LEU A 81 5.21 5.66 9.07
N ARG A 82 6.30 6.41 8.88
CA ARG A 82 7.09 6.95 9.99
C ARG A 82 6.36 8.09 10.70
N ALA A 83 5.66 8.96 9.97
CA ALA A 83 4.89 10.07 10.54
C ALA A 83 3.80 9.57 11.51
N ILE A 84 3.17 8.42 11.23
CA ILE A 84 2.20 7.77 12.12
C ILE A 84 2.82 6.82 13.16
N ASN A 85 4.16 6.73 13.23
CA ASN A 85 4.89 5.81 14.12
C ASN A 85 4.43 4.34 13.97
N TYR A 86 4.24 3.89 12.73
CA TYR A 86 3.76 2.53 12.44
C TYR A 86 4.74 1.46 12.95
N LYS A 87 4.21 0.48 13.70
CA LYS A 87 4.95 -0.65 14.29
C LYS A 87 4.25 -2.01 14.07
N GLY A 88 3.24 -2.05 13.21
CA GLY A 88 2.53 -3.28 12.88
C GLY A 88 3.33 -4.19 11.96
N TRP A 89 2.72 -5.30 11.55
CA TRP A 89 3.36 -6.30 10.71
C TRP A 89 3.40 -5.89 9.23
N ALA A 90 4.47 -6.27 8.54
CA ALA A 90 4.57 -6.20 7.09
C ALA A 90 4.88 -7.60 6.53
N THR A 91 4.13 -8.05 5.53
CA THR A 91 4.46 -9.24 4.73
C THR A 91 4.98 -8.83 3.36
N ALA A 92 5.84 -9.64 2.74
CA ALA A 92 6.36 -9.36 1.40
C ALA A 92 5.69 -10.28 0.38
N GLU A 93 4.78 -9.73 -0.44
CA GLU A 93 4.13 -10.45 -1.54
C GLU A 93 4.92 -10.22 -2.85
N VAL A 94 6.13 -10.79 -2.88
CA VAL A 94 7.09 -10.64 -3.97
C VAL A 94 7.33 -11.97 -4.72
N LYS A 95 7.80 -11.86 -5.96
CA LYS A 95 8.30 -12.98 -6.79
C LYS A 95 9.77 -12.74 -7.17
#